data_AF-A0A1F6PNP9-F1
#
_entry.id   AF-A0A1F6PNP9-F1
#
_cell.length_a   1.000
_cell.length_b   1.000
_cell.length_c   1.000
_cell.angle_alpha   90.00
_cell.angle_beta   90.00
_cell.angle_gamma   90.00
#
_symmetry.space_group_name_H-M   'P 1'
#
loop_
_entity.id
_entity.type
_entity.pdbx_description
1 polymer ?
#
loop_
_entity_poly.entity_id
_entity_poly.type
_entity_poly.pdbx_seq_one_letter_code
_entity_poly.pdbx_strand_id
1 'polypeptide(L)'
;DIPKYVQLKGWNVKAYPNGKIVDLQPEYTNCDKLNSTQFGLEYAKSACKNNDYPYVYWDGIQTAKPIPTKNQGWIVDKKDLPDFLAEKLEYVGFNKAEKEEFLRYWTKKLSNNDKYFIYFLQGKDVDDYLPMQVTPKPDSINRFYILAKPVNSTKADLQPQKLDKFKRKGFTLVEWGGSVL
;
A
#
# COMPACT_ATOMS: atom_id res chain seq x y z
N ASP A 1 6.72 15.36 24.58
CA ASP A 1 6.73 16.22 23.39
C ASP A 1 5.45 16.09 22.60
N ILE A 2 4.60 17.11 22.66
CA ILE A 2 3.42 17.20 21.80
C ILE A 2 3.93 17.56 20.40
N PRO A 3 3.67 16.75 19.37
CA PRO A 3 4.16 17.06 18.03
C PRO A 3 3.60 18.39 17.52
N LYS A 4 4.45 19.22 16.91
CA LYS A 4 4.13 20.60 16.50
C LYS A 4 2.95 20.72 15.52
N TYR A 5 2.57 19.63 14.83
CA TYR A 5 1.50 19.62 13.84
C TYR A 5 0.07 19.68 14.41
N VAL A 6 -0.11 19.51 15.73
CA VAL A 6 -1.43 19.66 16.40
C VAL A 6 -2.04 21.05 16.16
N GLN A 7 -1.22 22.08 15.90
CA GLN A 7 -1.68 23.43 15.62
C GLN A 7 -2.20 23.65 14.19
N LEU A 8 -1.95 22.73 13.24
CA LEU A 8 -2.23 22.93 11.81
C LEU A 8 -3.64 22.50 11.35
N LYS A 9 -4.53 22.10 12.27
CA LYS A 9 -5.92 21.66 11.97
C LYS A 9 -6.02 20.58 10.87
N GLY A 10 -5.07 19.64 10.83
CA GLY A 10 -5.13 18.45 9.97
C GLY A 10 -4.03 18.36 8.91
N TRP A 11 -4.22 17.45 7.95
CA TRP A 11 -3.28 17.14 6.88
C TRP A 11 -3.94 17.34 5.53
N ASN A 12 -3.23 17.95 4.58
CA ASN A 12 -3.66 18.03 3.19
C ASN A 12 -2.79 17.09 2.35
N VAL A 13 -3.43 16.11 1.70
CA VAL A 13 -2.80 15.20 0.75
C VAL A 13 -3.32 15.53 -0.64
N LYS A 14 -2.41 15.83 -1.58
CA LYS A 14 -2.72 16.07 -3.00
C LYS A 14 -1.97 15.04 -3.83
N ALA A 15 -2.71 14.19 -4.55
CA ALA A 15 -2.15 13.22 -5.47
C ALA A 15 -2.35 13.69 -6.92
N TYR A 16 -1.39 13.42 -7.80
CA TYR A 16 -1.42 13.75 -9.22
C TYR A 16 -1.30 12.48 -10.07
N PRO A 17 -2.26 11.53 -9.98
CA PRO A 17 -2.14 10.27 -10.68
C PRO A 17 -2.23 10.46 -12.20
N ASN A 18 -1.47 9.66 -12.95
CA ASN A 18 -1.66 9.51 -14.39
C ASN A 18 -2.82 8.55 -14.70
N GLY A 19 -4.00 8.92 -14.19
CA GLY A 19 -5.20 8.11 -14.16
C GLY A 19 -6.34 8.86 -13.50
N LYS A 20 -7.44 8.15 -13.21
CA LYS A 20 -8.59 8.72 -12.50
C LYS A 20 -8.67 8.10 -11.12
N ILE A 21 -8.71 8.95 -10.09
CA ILE A 21 -9.14 8.52 -8.76
C ILE A 21 -10.61 8.12 -8.89
N VAL A 22 -10.87 6.83 -8.69
CA VAL A 22 -12.21 6.28 -8.58
C VAL A 22 -12.34 5.81 -7.13
N ASP A 23 -13.55 5.66 -6.61
CA ASP A 23 -13.74 5.30 -5.21
C ASP A 23 -13.51 6.44 -4.20
N LEU A 24 -13.79 7.68 -4.60
CA LEU A 24 -14.10 8.76 -3.66
C LEU A 24 -15.51 8.53 -3.10
N GLN A 25 -15.73 7.46 -2.34
CA GLN A 25 -17.06 6.97 -1.98
C GLN A 25 -17.72 7.84 -0.89
N PRO A 26 -18.53 8.88 -1.22
CA PRO A 26 -19.01 9.82 -0.23
C PRO A 26 -20.08 9.18 0.67
N GLU A 27 -20.70 8.09 0.23
CA GLU A 27 -21.65 7.30 1.00
C GLU A 27 -21.05 6.70 2.28
N TYR A 28 -19.72 6.51 2.34
CA TYR A 28 -19.01 6.05 3.54
C TYR A 28 -18.70 7.20 4.52
N THR A 29 -19.21 8.41 4.26
CA THR A 29 -19.22 9.51 5.24
C THR A 29 -20.44 9.44 6.18
N ASN A 30 -21.46 8.64 5.84
CA ASN A 30 -22.60 8.40 6.72
C ASN A 30 -22.37 7.13 7.54
N CYS A 31 -22.05 7.29 8.83
CA CYS A 31 -21.71 6.19 9.72
C CYS A 31 -22.80 5.10 9.82
N ASP A 32 -24.09 5.47 9.66
CA ASP A 32 -25.21 4.54 9.79
C ASP A 32 -25.38 3.63 8.57
N LYS A 33 -24.80 4.02 7.42
CA LYS A 33 -24.86 3.26 6.17
C LYS A 33 -23.65 2.36 5.95
N LEU A 34 -22.67 2.39 6.86
CA LEU A 34 -21.45 1.59 6.75
C LEU A 34 -21.72 0.10 6.97
N ASN A 35 -21.42 -0.71 5.95
CA ASN A 35 -21.43 -2.15 6.06
C ASN A 35 -20.08 -2.66 6.60
N SER A 36 -19.97 -2.83 7.91
CA SER A 36 -18.77 -3.35 8.56
C SER A 36 -18.48 -4.84 8.27
N THR A 37 -19.35 -5.55 7.55
CA THR A 37 -19.09 -6.93 7.10
C THR A 37 -18.37 -6.99 5.76
N GLN A 38 -18.34 -5.87 5.03
CA GLN A 38 -17.58 -5.77 3.80
C GLN A 38 -16.09 -5.75 4.13
N PHE A 39 -15.34 -6.55 3.39
CA PHE A 39 -13.89 -6.64 3.55
C PHE A 39 -13.23 -5.27 3.35
N GLY A 40 -12.36 -4.90 4.28
CA GLY A 40 -11.71 -3.60 4.29
C GLY A 40 -12.51 -2.51 5.00
N LEU A 41 -13.74 -2.79 5.46
CA LEU A 41 -14.57 -1.83 6.20
C LEU A 41 -14.86 -2.26 7.63
N GLU A 42 -14.18 -3.29 8.13
CA GLU A 42 -14.39 -3.85 9.47
C GLU A 42 -14.15 -2.80 10.56
N TYR A 43 -13.23 -1.87 10.34
CA TYR A 43 -12.92 -0.76 11.25
C TYR A 43 -13.82 0.47 11.05
N ALA A 44 -14.46 0.61 9.88
CA ALA A 44 -15.02 1.87 9.40
C ALA A 44 -16.13 2.40 10.30
N LYS A 45 -17.00 1.53 10.84
CA LYS A 45 -18.12 1.94 11.71
C LYS A 45 -17.63 2.54 13.04
N SER A 46 -16.63 1.91 13.65
CA SER A 46 -16.01 2.41 14.89
C SER A 46 -15.28 3.72 14.64
N ALA A 47 -14.47 3.76 13.56
CA ALA A 47 -13.71 4.94 13.18
C ALA A 47 -14.61 6.15 12.91
N CYS A 48 -15.72 5.94 12.17
CA CYS A 48 -16.68 6.99 11.86
C CYS A 48 -17.39 7.52 13.11
N LYS A 49 -17.80 6.64 14.03
CA LYS A 49 -18.45 7.05 15.29
C LYS A 49 -17.51 7.84 16.21
N ASN A 50 -16.23 7.47 16.25
CA ASN A 50 -15.25 8.06 17.15
C ASN A 50 -14.44 9.20 16.53
N ASN A 51 -14.63 9.45 15.22
CA ASN A 51 -13.80 10.35 14.42
C ASN A 51 -12.29 10.07 14.57
N ASP A 52 -11.94 8.77 14.60
CA ASP A 52 -10.58 8.28 14.78
C ASP A 52 -10.30 7.21 13.73
N TYR A 53 -9.48 7.56 12.74
CA TYR A 53 -9.24 6.73 11.56
C TYR A 53 -7.80 6.23 11.56
N PRO A 54 -7.59 4.90 11.46
CA PRO A 54 -6.25 4.33 11.45
C PRO A 54 -5.45 4.71 10.19
N TYR A 55 -6.15 5.03 9.08
CA TYR A 55 -5.55 5.43 7.79
C TYR A 55 -6.60 6.07 6.88
N VAL A 56 -6.11 6.62 5.76
CA VAL A 56 -6.91 7.05 4.60
C VAL A 56 -6.81 5.98 3.52
N TYR A 57 -7.95 5.52 3.01
CA TYR A 57 -8.03 4.62 1.87
C TYR A 57 -8.29 5.41 0.59
N TRP A 58 -7.64 4.99 -0.50
CA TRP A 58 -7.93 5.48 -1.84
C TRP A 58 -7.68 4.39 -2.88
N ASP A 59 -8.41 4.43 -3.98
CA ASP A 59 -8.21 3.57 -5.15
C ASP A 59 -8.16 4.43 -6.41
N GLY A 60 -7.64 3.88 -7.50
CA GLY A 60 -7.49 4.61 -8.75
C GLY A 60 -7.32 3.68 -9.93
N ILE A 61 -8.03 4.00 -11.01
CA ILE A 61 -7.78 3.35 -12.30
C ILE A 61 -6.57 4.04 -12.91
N GLN A 62 -5.47 3.31 -12.98
CA GLN A 62 -4.23 3.78 -13.57
C GLN A 62 -4.02 3.11 -14.93
N THR A 63 -3.37 3.84 -15.84
CA THR A 63 -2.77 3.19 -17.02
C THR A 63 -1.66 2.29 -16.52
N ALA A 64 -1.86 0.97 -16.60
CA ALA A 64 -0.96 -0.01 -15.98
C ALA A 64 0.49 0.27 -16.37
N LYS A 65 1.33 0.62 -15.39
CA LYS A 65 2.78 0.60 -15.61
C LYS A 65 3.17 -0.86 -15.87
N PRO A 66 3.80 -1.17 -17.02
CA PRO A 66 4.35 -2.49 -17.18
C PRO A 66 5.34 -2.74 -16.06
N ILE A 67 5.43 -3.99 -15.59
CA ILE A 67 6.55 -4.42 -14.74
C ILE A 67 7.82 -3.94 -15.43
N PRO A 68 8.72 -3.20 -14.74
CA PRO A 68 9.97 -2.77 -15.34
C PRO A 68 10.67 -3.97 -15.99
N THR A 69 11.18 -3.82 -17.21
CA THR A 69 11.83 -4.90 -18.00
C THR A 69 13.20 -5.29 -17.45
N LYS A 70 13.34 -5.33 -16.13
CA LYS A 70 14.49 -5.88 -15.42
C LYS A 70 14.18 -7.34 -15.13
N ASN A 71 15.17 -8.20 -15.27
CA ASN A 71 15.07 -9.60 -14.89
C ASN A 71 15.16 -9.73 -13.35
N GLN A 72 14.23 -9.08 -12.65
CA GLN A 72 14.21 -8.93 -11.20
C GLN A 72 12.84 -9.23 -10.63
N GLY A 73 12.81 -9.69 -9.37
CA GLY A 73 11.58 -10.01 -8.66
C GLY A 73 11.60 -11.43 -8.12
N TRP A 74 10.42 -11.97 -7.84
CA TRP A 74 10.26 -13.31 -7.29
C TRP A 74 9.08 -14.02 -7.92
N ILE A 75 9.18 -15.34 -8.10
CA ILE A 75 8.02 -16.20 -8.27
C ILE A 75 7.73 -16.81 -6.91
N VAL A 76 6.53 -16.59 -6.39
CA VAL A 76 6.15 -16.99 -5.03
C VAL A 76 4.89 -17.84 -5.12
N ASP A 77 4.92 -19.01 -4.48
CA ASP A 77 3.74 -19.85 -4.31
C ASP A 77 2.74 -19.16 -3.37
N LYS A 78 1.44 -19.29 -3.65
CA LYS A 78 0.35 -18.75 -2.83
C LYS A 78 0.47 -19.10 -1.35
N LYS A 79 0.92 -20.33 -1.06
CA LYS A 79 1.10 -20.83 0.32
C LYS A 79 2.22 -20.10 1.08
N ASP A 80 3.25 -19.64 0.37
CA ASP A 80 4.44 -19.01 0.94
C ASP A 80 4.33 -17.47 0.90
N LEU A 81 3.30 -16.95 0.22
CA LEU A 81 3.06 -15.53 0.04
C LEU A 81 2.94 -14.75 1.37
N PRO A 82 2.23 -15.23 2.41
CA PRO A 82 2.16 -14.50 3.68
C PRO A 82 3.54 -14.29 4.32
N ASP A 83 4.34 -15.35 4.40
CA ASP A 83 5.67 -15.31 5.02
C ASP A 83 6.65 -14.50 4.18
N PHE A 84 6.63 -14.68 2.87
CA PHE A 84 7.43 -13.90 1.92
C PHE A 84 7.15 -12.40 2.07
N LEU A 85 5.88 -11.99 2.05
CA LEU A 85 5.50 -10.59 2.19
C LEU A 85 5.87 -10.06 3.58
N ALA A 86 5.65 -10.84 4.64
CA ALA A 86 5.98 -10.44 6.01
C ALA A 86 7.48 -10.13 6.16
N GLU A 87 8.35 -10.98 5.58
CA GLU A 87 9.80 -10.77 5.56
C GLU A 87 10.17 -9.47 4.84
N LYS A 88 9.60 -9.21 3.66
CA LYS A 88 9.92 -7.99 2.90
C LYS A 88 9.46 -6.73 3.62
N LEU A 89 8.25 -6.75 4.19
CA LEU A 89 7.68 -5.62 4.93
C LEU A 89 8.50 -5.27 6.18
N GLU A 90 8.94 -6.30 6.92
CA GLU A 90 9.82 -6.10 8.07
C GLU A 90 11.17 -5.53 7.67
N TYR A 91 11.76 -6.05 6.59
CA TYR A 91 13.01 -5.52 6.05
C TYR A 91 12.88 -4.04 5.65
N VAL A 92 11.78 -3.65 5.00
CA VAL A 92 11.53 -2.25 4.58
C VAL A 92 10.99 -1.36 5.70
N GLY A 93 10.91 -1.83 6.94
CA GLY A 93 10.63 -1.01 8.12
C GLY A 93 9.15 -0.73 8.40
N PHE A 94 8.24 -1.59 7.93
CA PHE A 94 6.83 -1.55 8.32
C PHE A 94 6.69 -1.87 9.81
N ASN A 95 5.77 -1.19 10.48
CA ASN A 95 5.40 -1.54 11.85
C ASN A 95 4.41 -2.73 11.86
N LYS A 96 4.05 -3.21 13.06
CA LYS A 96 3.13 -4.33 13.21
C LYS A 96 1.77 -4.09 12.54
N ALA A 97 1.14 -2.94 12.80
CA ALA A 97 -0.18 -2.63 12.26
C ALA A 97 -0.15 -2.55 10.72
N GLU A 98 0.76 -1.76 10.15
CA GLU A 98 0.90 -1.61 8.70
C GLU A 98 1.18 -2.95 8.01
N LYS A 99 2.03 -3.80 8.61
CA LYS A 99 2.33 -5.14 8.10
C LYS A 99 1.10 -6.03 8.10
N GLU A 100 0.36 -6.08 9.21
CA GLU A 100 -0.86 -6.88 9.34
C GLU A 100 -1.93 -6.45 8.31
N GLU A 101 -2.07 -5.14 8.07
CA GLU A 101 -3.02 -4.63 7.08
C GLU A 101 -2.61 -4.93 5.65
N PHE A 102 -1.33 -4.72 5.30
CA PHE A 102 -0.79 -5.07 3.99
C PHE A 102 -0.99 -6.57 3.70
N LEU A 103 -0.64 -7.43 4.66
CA LEU A 103 -0.78 -8.87 4.53
C LEU A 103 -2.24 -9.27 4.36
N ARG A 104 -3.15 -8.77 5.22
CA ARG A 104 -4.59 -9.06 5.13
C ARG A 104 -5.14 -8.71 3.76
N TYR A 105 -4.80 -7.54 3.22
CA TYR A 105 -5.28 -7.09 1.92
C TYR A 105 -4.70 -7.95 0.78
N TRP A 106 -3.37 -8.03 0.67
CA TRP A 106 -2.72 -8.63 -0.48
C TRP A 106 -2.81 -10.15 -0.52
N THR A 107 -2.78 -10.84 0.63
CA THR A 107 -2.99 -12.31 0.63
C THR A 107 -4.39 -12.68 0.17
N LYS A 108 -5.42 -11.88 0.52
CA LYS A 108 -6.77 -12.07 0.00
C LYS A 108 -6.84 -11.79 -1.50
N LYS A 109 -6.26 -10.67 -1.96
CA LYS A 109 -6.27 -10.30 -3.39
C LYS A 109 -5.52 -11.29 -4.28
N LEU A 110 -4.48 -11.92 -3.74
CA LEU A 110 -3.62 -12.87 -4.45
C LEU A 110 -3.96 -14.33 -4.11
N SER A 111 -5.23 -14.64 -3.87
CA SER A 111 -5.69 -15.99 -3.48
C SER A 111 -6.15 -16.87 -4.65
N ASN A 112 -6.40 -16.29 -5.82
CA ASN A 112 -7.07 -16.97 -6.95
C ASN A 112 -6.16 -17.82 -7.84
N ASN A 113 -4.84 -17.74 -7.70
CA ASN A 113 -3.86 -18.47 -8.48
C ASN A 113 -2.83 -19.10 -7.57
N ASP A 114 -2.18 -20.16 -8.03
CA ASP A 114 -1.22 -20.89 -7.20
C ASP A 114 0.14 -20.22 -7.10
N LYS A 115 0.51 -19.38 -8.09
CA LYS A 115 1.79 -18.68 -8.15
C LYS A 115 1.62 -17.27 -8.70
N TYR A 116 2.45 -16.38 -8.18
CA TYR A 116 2.55 -15.01 -8.65
C TYR A 116 4.01 -14.64 -8.87
N PHE A 117 4.26 -13.94 -9.98
CA PHE A 117 5.42 -13.08 -10.08
C PHE A 117 5.15 -11.81 -9.26
N ILE A 118 6.10 -11.44 -8.40
CA ILE A 118 6.03 -10.30 -7.50
C ILE A 118 7.20 -9.35 -7.77
N TYR A 119 6.87 -8.08 -7.93
CA TYR A 119 7.81 -6.98 -8.07
C TYR A 119 7.37 -5.80 -7.19
N PHE A 120 8.30 -5.13 -6.52
CA PHE A 120 8.01 -3.96 -5.69
C PHE A 120 8.51 -2.67 -6.33
N LEU A 121 7.70 -1.62 -6.25
CA LEU A 121 8.14 -0.24 -6.49
C LEU A 121 8.34 0.45 -5.14
N GLN A 122 9.43 1.21 -5.00
CA GLN A 122 9.73 1.94 -3.77
C GLN A 122 10.27 3.34 -4.06
N GLY A 123 9.95 4.30 -3.19
CA GLY A 123 10.53 5.63 -3.21
C GLY A 123 10.35 6.30 -4.57
N LYS A 124 11.45 6.68 -5.23
CA LYS A 124 11.44 7.39 -6.51
C LYS A 124 10.66 6.65 -7.61
N ASP A 125 10.68 5.32 -7.63
CA ASP A 125 9.93 4.53 -8.63
C ASP A 125 8.41 4.72 -8.49
N VAL A 126 7.95 4.95 -7.26
CA VAL A 126 6.55 5.29 -6.95
C VAL A 126 6.31 6.78 -7.16
N ASP A 127 7.21 7.66 -6.72
CA ASP A 127 7.05 9.12 -6.86
C ASP A 127 6.95 9.57 -8.33
N ASP A 128 7.75 8.97 -9.21
CA ASP A 128 7.72 9.26 -10.65
C ASP A 128 6.43 8.72 -11.30
N TYR A 129 5.79 7.72 -10.70
CA TYR A 129 4.57 7.10 -11.22
C TYR A 129 3.28 7.74 -10.67
N LEU A 130 3.30 8.05 -9.37
CA LEU A 130 2.19 8.58 -8.59
C LEU A 130 2.68 9.76 -7.74
N PRO A 131 2.91 10.94 -8.34
CA PRO A 131 3.36 12.09 -7.58
C PRO A 131 2.37 12.45 -6.47
N MET A 132 2.88 12.68 -5.27
CA MET A 132 2.08 13.05 -4.09
C MET A 132 2.73 14.20 -3.34
N GLN A 133 1.90 15.14 -2.90
CA GLN A 133 2.28 16.24 -2.03
C GLN A 133 1.48 16.16 -0.73
N VAL A 134 2.17 16.32 0.40
CA VAL A 134 1.57 16.25 1.73
C VAL A 134 1.97 17.50 2.51
N THR A 135 0.97 18.15 3.12
CA THR A 135 1.14 19.36 3.94
C THR A 135 0.52 19.17 5.31
N PRO A 136 1.27 19.41 6.41
CA PRO A 136 2.71 19.72 6.45
C PRO A 136 3.56 18.57 5.88
N LYS A 137 4.78 18.91 5.46
CA LYS A 137 5.72 17.94 4.86
C LYS A 137 6.11 16.88 5.91
N PRO A 138 6.00 15.57 5.61
CA PRO A 138 6.55 14.52 6.45
C PRO A 138 8.07 14.61 6.59
N ASP A 139 8.56 14.34 7.80
CA ASP A 139 9.99 14.21 8.11
C ASP A 139 10.56 12.92 7.50
N SER A 140 9.72 11.89 7.33
CA SER A 140 10.08 10.65 6.65
C SER A 140 8.89 10.07 5.89
N ILE A 141 9.15 9.54 4.69
CA ILE A 141 8.14 8.99 3.78
C ILE A 141 8.58 7.59 3.34
N ASN A 142 7.72 6.60 3.48
CA ASN A 142 7.90 5.26 2.92
C ASN A 142 6.74 4.94 1.99
N ARG A 143 7.00 4.80 0.69
CA ARG A 143 5.99 4.43 -0.31
C ARG A 143 6.39 3.09 -0.92
N PHE A 144 5.53 2.09 -0.75
CA PHE A 144 5.85 0.72 -1.10
C PHE A 144 4.69 0.04 -1.84
N TYR A 145 4.90 -0.26 -3.12
CA TYR A 145 3.85 -0.78 -3.99
C TYR A 145 4.19 -2.18 -4.48
N ILE A 146 3.22 -3.08 -4.46
CA ILE A 146 3.35 -4.42 -5.03
C ILE A 146 2.74 -4.48 -6.43
N LEU A 147 3.49 -5.01 -7.38
CA LEU A 147 3.00 -5.44 -8.68
C LEU A 147 3.01 -6.96 -8.69
N ALA A 148 1.83 -7.55 -8.89
CA ALA A 148 1.66 -9.00 -8.87
C ALA A 148 1.07 -9.48 -10.20
N LYS A 149 1.62 -10.54 -10.77
CA LYS A 149 1.10 -11.15 -11.99
C LYS A 149 0.97 -12.67 -11.81
N PRO A 150 -0.19 -13.29 -12.06
CA PRO A 150 -0.31 -14.75 -12.08
C PRO A 150 0.66 -15.39 -13.07
N VAL A 151 1.30 -16.50 -12.68
CA VAL A 151 2.23 -17.24 -13.56
C VAL A 151 2.04 -18.75 -13.46
N ASN A 152 2.21 -19.44 -14.60
CA ASN A 152 2.16 -20.90 -14.65
C ASN A 152 3.54 -21.55 -14.55
N SER A 153 4.61 -20.83 -14.94
CA SER A 153 5.99 -21.31 -14.90
C SER A 153 6.65 -21.01 -13.55
N THR A 154 7.49 -21.93 -13.09
CA THR A 154 8.38 -21.75 -11.93
C THR A 154 9.79 -21.30 -12.31
N LYS A 155 10.13 -21.35 -13.60
CA LYS A 155 11.49 -21.07 -14.08
C LYS A 155 11.52 -19.71 -14.75
N ALA A 156 12.20 -18.78 -14.10
CA ALA A 156 12.68 -17.54 -14.66
C ALA A 156 14.02 -17.23 -13.98
N ASP A 157 14.99 -16.73 -14.74
CA ASP A 157 16.31 -16.33 -14.22
C ASP A 157 16.21 -14.98 -13.49
N LEU A 158 15.42 -14.90 -12.42
CA LEU A 158 15.14 -13.64 -11.73
C LEU A 158 16.19 -13.35 -10.67
N GLN A 159 16.71 -12.13 -10.69
CA GLN A 159 17.52 -11.61 -9.60
C GLN A 159 16.64 -10.97 -8.52
N PRO A 160 16.83 -11.26 -7.23
CA PRO A 160 16.08 -10.57 -6.17
C PRO A 160 16.23 -9.05 -6.29
N GLN A 161 15.12 -8.30 -6.13
CA GLN A 161 15.23 -6.84 -6.09
C GLN A 161 15.98 -6.40 -4.84
N LYS A 162 16.81 -5.38 -5.00
CA LYS A 162 17.38 -4.65 -3.86
C LYS A 162 16.31 -3.67 -3.35
N LEU A 163 15.78 -3.95 -2.16
CA LEU A 163 14.87 -3.04 -1.45
C LEU A 163 15.68 -2.15 -0.51
N ASP A 164 15.20 -0.92 -0.29
CA ASP A 164 15.82 0.02 0.64
C ASP A 164 15.15 -0.05 2.01
N LYS A 165 15.97 -0.01 3.06
CA LYS A 165 15.48 0.05 4.44
C LYS A 165 14.96 1.44 4.76
N PHE A 166 13.78 1.53 5.36
CA PHE A 166 13.21 2.78 5.84
C PHE A 166 13.53 3.00 7.32
N LYS A 167 13.88 4.23 7.69
CA LYS A 167 14.03 4.66 9.08
C LYS A 167 13.03 5.76 9.39
N ARG A 168 12.20 5.53 10.40
CA ARG A 168 11.20 6.49 10.86
C ARG A 168 11.88 7.63 11.60
N LYS A 169 11.48 8.85 11.27
CA LYS A 169 11.91 10.06 11.98
C LYS A 169 10.75 11.05 11.96
N GLY A 170 10.46 11.63 13.13
CA GLY A 170 9.45 12.69 13.27
C GLY A 170 8.09 12.30 12.70
N PHE A 171 7.41 13.25 12.08
CA PHE A 171 6.17 12.99 11.36
C PHE A 171 6.46 12.05 10.17
N THR A 172 5.93 10.83 10.27
CA THR A 172 6.17 9.75 9.32
C THR A 172 4.92 9.48 8.51
N LEU A 173 5.06 9.42 7.18
CA LEU A 173 4.02 8.95 6.28
C LEU A 173 4.44 7.61 5.68
N VAL A 174 3.56 6.61 5.81
CA VAL A 174 3.70 5.33 5.12
C VAL A 174 2.51 5.18 4.18
N GLU A 175 2.82 4.95 2.91
CA GLU A 175 1.84 4.60 1.89
C GLU A 175 2.18 3.23 1.33
N TRP A 176 1.16 2.39 1.21
CA TRP A 176 1.28 1.13 0.51
C TRP A 176 0.10 0.94 -0.44
N GLY A 177 0.35 0.23 -1.52
CA GLY A 177 -0.62 0.00 -2.57
C GLY A 177 -0.11 -1.01 -3.56
N GLY A 178 -0.71 -1.08 -4.74
CA GLY A 178 -0.25 -2.02 -5.76
C GLY A 178 -1.27 -2.29 -6.85
N SER A 179 -0.93 -3.24 -7.72
CA SER A 179 -1.79 -3.68 -8.81
C SER A 179 -1.57 -5.16 -9.09
N VAL A 180 -2.68 -5.85 -9.41
CA VAL A 180 -2.63 -7.17 -10.04
C VAL A 180 -2.70 -6.94 -11.54
N LEU A 181 -1.73 -7.48 -12.28
CA LEU A 181 -1.51 -7.29 -13.71
C LEU A 181 -1.96 -8.50 -14.54
#